data_AF-A0A2M8E3S7-F1
#
_entry.id   AF-A0A2M8E3S7-F1
#
_cell.length_a   1.000
_cell.length_b   1.000
_cell.length_c   1.000
_cell.angle_alpha   90.00
_cell.angle_beta   90.00
_cell.angle_gamma   90.00
#
_symmetry.space_group_name_H-M   'P 1'
#
loop_
_entity.id
_entity.type
_entity.pdbx_description
1 polymer ?
#
loop_
_entity_poly.entity_id
_entity_poly.type
_entity_poly.pdbx_seq_one_letter_code
_entity_poly.pdbx_strand_id
1 'polypeptide(L)'
;MVDDTHHITQKRGNGQLRREIWVDVQGQVTRYNLAYINHALHGGDNGRVVGYDNQHGYHHRHYFGIVTAVEFTSFDDIEDQFQTDWTTLRSEV
;
A
#
# COMPACT_ATOMS: atom_id res chain seq x y z
N MET A 1 12.88 9.04 -7.69
CA MET A 1 11.61 8.87 -6.94
C MET A 1 10.51 8.71 -7.95
N VAL A 2 9.65 7.72 -7.76
CA VAL A 2 8.42 7.51 -8.53
C VAL A 2 7.25 7.73 -7.57
N ASP A 3 6.24 8.49 -7.98
CA ASP A 3 5.01 8.73 -7.21
C ASP A 3 3.83 8.61 -8.18
N ASP A 4 3.17 7.45 -8.12
CA ASP A 4 2.01 7.13 -8.95
C ASP A 4 0.76 7.14 -8.07
N THR A 5 -0.28 7.81 -8.56
CA THR A 5 -1.57 7.88 -7.88
C THR A 5 -2.69 7.58 -8.87
N HIS A 6 -3.53 6.59 -8.53
CA HIS A 6 -4.68 6.20 -9.32
C HIS A 6 -5.97 6.33 -8.51
N HIS A 7 -6.92 7.13 -9.01
CA HIS A 7 -8.21 7.32 -8.35
C HIS A 7 -9.23 6.29 -8.85
N ILE A 8 -9.90 5.62 -7.91
CA ILE A 8 -10.96 4.66 -8.20
C ILE A 8 -12.30 5.39 -8.17
N THR A 9 -13.04 5.33 -9.27
CA THR A 9 -14.36 5.95 -9.34
C THR A 9 -15.31 5.36 -8.29
N GLN A 10 -16.26 6.14 -7.79
CA GLN A 10 -17.28 5.67 -6.83
C GLN A 10 -18.01 4.41 -7.30
N LYS A 11 -18.36 4.31 -8.60
CA LYS A 11 -19.01 3.12 -9.20
C LYS A 11 -18.20 1.83 -9.10
N ARG A 12 -16.89 1.92 -8.77
CA ARG A 12 -15.96 0.79 -8.67
C ARG A 12 -15.42 0.56 -7.26
N GLY A 13 -16.08 1.15 -6.25
CA GLY A 13 -15.72 1.00 -4.84
C GLY A 13 -15.12 2.26 -4.19
N ASN A 14 -14.89 3.34 -4.96
CA ASN A 14 -14.26 4.58 -4.50
C ASN A 14 -12.80 4.40 -4.02
N GLY A 15 -12.14 5.50 -3.69
CA GLY A 15 -10.81 5.50 -3.07
C GLY A 15 -9.66 5.80 -4.03
N GLN A 16 -8.44 5.58 -3.56
CA GLN A 16 -7.21 5.92 -4.25
C GLN A 16 -6.15 4.84 -4.00
N LEU A 17 -5.46 4.43 -5.06
CA LEU A 17 -4.21 3.68 -4.97
C LEU A 17 -3.04 4.65 -5.08
N ARG A 18 -2.08 4.49 -4.19
CA ARG A 18 -0.84 5.25 -4.18
C ARG A 18 0.35 4.31 -4.15
N ARG A 19 1.35 4.62 -4.98
CA ARG A 19 2.62 3.89 -5.11
C ARG A 19 3.76 4.88 -5.17
N GLU A 20 4.50 4.97 -4.07
CA GLU A 20 5.69 5.82 -3.99
C GLU A 20 6.93 4.97 -3.77
N ILE A 21 8.00 5.26 -4.52
CA ILE A 21 9.26 4.50 -4.49
C ILE A 21 10.44 5.45 -4.55
N TRP A 22 11.39 5.22 -3.65
CA TRP A 22 12.71 5.84 -3.67
C TRP A 22 13.74 4.77 -4.00
N VAL A 23 14.58 5.08 -4.98
CA VAL A 23 15.68 4.23 -5.41
C VAL A 23 17.01 4.93 -5.18
N ASP A 24 18.04 4.16 -4.85
CA ASP A 24 19.40 4.66 -4.79
C ASP A 24 20.03 4.83 -6.18
N VAL A 25 21.32 5.20 -6.21
CA VAL A 25 22.07 5.40 -7.45
C VAL A 25 22.31 4.11 -8.25
N GLN A 26 22.11 2.94 -7.63
CA GLN A 26 22.22 1.62 -8.26
C GLN A 26 20.86 1.11 -8.72
N GLY A 27 19.78 1.85 -8.46
CA GLY A 27 18.41 1.46 -8.80
C GLY A 27 17.74 0.56 -7.75
N GLN A 28 18.33 0.37 -6.57
CA GLN A 28 17.74 -0.44 -5.50
C GLN A 28 16.69 0.35 -4.74
N VAL A 29 15.54 -0.26 -4.45
CA VAL A 29 14.48 0.37 -3.65
C VAL A 29 14.94 0.51 -2.20
N THR A 30 15.08 1.75 -1.74
CA THR A 30 15.48 2.06 -0.35
C THR A 30 14.28 2.42 0.52
N ARG A 31 13.21 2.93 -0.09
CA ARG A 31 11.96 3.28 0.59
C ARG A 31 10.78 3.09 -0.35
N TYR A 32 9.64 2.72 0.22
CA TYR A 32 8.38 2.68 -0.52
C TYR A 32 7.18 3.01 0.36
N ASN A 33 6.07 3.37 -0.28
CA ASN A 33 4.74 3.46 0.31
C ASN A 33 3.71 3.01 -0.71
N LEU A 34 3.09 1.85 -0.46
CA LEU A 34 1.95 1.33 -1.19
C LEU A 34 0.71 1.53 -0.31
N ALA A 35 -0.34 2.15 -0.83
CA ALA A 35 -1.54 2.39 -0.04
C ALA A 35 -2.79 2.36 -0.91
N TYR A 36 -3.79 1.62 -0.44
CA TYR A 36 -5.18 1.82 -0.83
C TYR A 36 -5.87 2.65 0.25
N ILE A 37 -6.30 3.84 -0.13
CA ILE A 37 -6.94 4.82 0.75
C ILE A 37 -8.41 4.93 0.37
N ASN A 38 -9.29 4.70 1.33
CA ASN A 38 -10.73 4.88 1.16
C ASN A 38 -11.39 5.27 2.49
N HIS A 39 -11.61 6.58 2.66
CA HIS A 39 -12.23 7.16 3.86
C HIS A 39 -13.67 6.68 4.11
N ALA A 40 -14.35 6.13 3.09
CA ALA A 40 -15.68 5.56 3.27
C ALA A 40 -15.62 4.16 3.92
N LEU A 41 -14.52 3.42 3.73
CA LEU A 41 -14.32 2.09 4.30
C LEU A 41 -13.60 2.14 5.66
N HIS A 42 -12.68 3.10 5.84
CA HIS A 42 -11.94 3.24 7.09
C HIS A 42 -11.63 4.71 7.38
N GLY A 43 -11.88 5.16 8.61
CA GLY A 43 -11.56 6.54 9.05
C GLY A 43 -10.22 6.68 9.79
N GLY A 44 -9.64 5.56 10.25
CA GLY A 44 -8.31 5.54 10.88
C GLY A 44 -7.19 5.57 9.85
N ASP A 45 -5.95 5.74 10.32
CA ASP A 45 -4.74 5.72 9.47
C ASP A 45 -4.84 6.60 8.20
N ASN A 46 -5.42 7.80 8.36
CA ASN A 46 -5.72 8.72 7.26
C ASN A 46 -6.49 8.08 6.08
N GLY A 47 -7.39 7.15 6.38
CA GLY A 47 -8.18 6.42 5.40
C GLY A 47 -7.49 5.23 4.75
N ARG A 48 -6.25 4.90 5.13
CA ARG A 48 -5.53 3.73 4.61
C ARG A 48 -6.25 2.46 5.08
N VAL A 49 -6.75 1.70 4.11
CA VAL A 49 -7.44 0.42 4.35
C VAL A 49 -6.47 -0.73 4.27
N VAL A 50 -5.65 -0.76 3.21
CA VAL A 50 -4.49 -1.65 3.13
C VAL A 50 -3.28 -0.87 2.65
N GLY A 51 -2.10 -1.22 3.13
CA GLY A 51 -0.86 -0.63 2.65
C GLY A 51 0.37 -1.38 3.14
N TYR A 52 1.49 -1.10 2.48
CA TYR A 52 2.79 -1.63 2.83
C TYR A 52 3.79 -0.49 2.74
N ASP A 53 4.60 -0.31 3.79
CA ASP A 53 5.67 0.67 3.77
C ASP A 53 6.83 0.25 4.68
N ASN A 54 7.93 0.99 4.59
CA ASN A 54 9.11 0.80 5.44
C ASN A 54 9.52 2.09 6.19
N GLN A 55 8.58 3.02 6.43
CA GLN A 55 8.88 4.33 7.01
C GLN A 55 9.42 4.26 8.45
N HIS A 56 9.21 3.14 9.15
CA HIS A 56 9.63 2.91 10.53
C HIS A 56 10.93 2.10 10.66
N GLY A 57 11.69 1.96 9.57
CA GLY A 57 12.97 1.22 9.56
C GLY A 57 12.81 -0.30 9.48
N TYR A 58 11.59 -0.80 9.36
CA TYR A 58 11.26 -2.19 9.07
C TYR A 58 10.04 -2.25 8.14
N HIS A 59 9.91 -3.36 7.41
CA HIS A 59 8.84 -3.58 6.46
C HIS A 59 7.58 -4.02 7.21
N HIS A 60 6.46 -3.37 6.93
CA HIS A 60 5.21 -3.68 7.60
C HIS A 60 4.00 -3.43 6.71
N ARG A 61 2.95 -4.19 7.02
CA ARG A 61 1.62 -4.10 6.45
C ARG A 61 0.73 -3.28 7.38
N HIS A 62 -0.05 -2.39 6.80
CA HIS A 62 -1.20 -1.74 7.41
C HIS A 62 -2.47 -2.41 6.89
N TYR A 63 -3.37 -2.82 7.77
CA TYR A 63 -4.68 -3.33 7.41
C TYR A 63 -5.73 -2.84 8.40
N PHE A 64 -6.62 -1.93 7.96
CA PHE A 64 -7.60 -1.24 8.81
C PHE A 64 -6.98 -0.69 10.11
N GLY A 65 -5.83 -0.03 10.00
CA GLY A 65 -5.10 0.57 11.12
C GLY A 65 -4.30 -0.42 11.99
N ILE A 66 -4.35 -1.71 11.70
CA ILE A 66 -3.48 -2.72 12.34
C ILE A 66 -2.16 -2.79 11.59
N VAL A 67 -1.06 -2.64 12.32
CA VAL A 67 0.31 -2.72 11.78
C VAL A 67 0.93 -4.07 12.15
N THR A 68 1.41 -4.80 11.15
CA THR A 68 2.09 -6.07 11.33
C THR A 68 3.39 -6.09 10.54
N ALA A 69 4.49 -6.53 11.16
CA ALA A 69 5.76 -6.72 10.46
C ALA A 69 5.61 -7.79 9.37
N VAL A 70 6.32 -7.60 8.26
CA VAL A 70 6.38 -8.58 7.16
C VAL A 70 7.82 -8.98 6.89
N GLU A 71 8.00 -10.21 6.46
CA GLU A 71 9.28 -10.65 5.91
C GLU A 71 9.52 -9.92 4.58
N PHE A 72 10.73 -9.40 4.39
CA PHE A 72 11.09 -8.70 3.17
C PHE A 72 12.07 -9.54 2.36
N THR A 73 11.57 -10.06 1.24
CA THR A 73 12.37 -10.81 0.27
C THR A 73 12.85 -9.91 -0.87
N SER A 74 11.92 -9.15 -1.45
CA SER A 74 12.18 -8.16 -2.49
C SER A 74 11.06 -7.11 -2.51
N PHE A 75 11.27 -6.02 -3.23
CA PHE A 75 10.18 -5.04 -3.43
C PHE A 75 9.07 -5.60 -4.31
N ASP A 76 9.39 -6.39 -5.34
CA ASP A 76 8.40 -7.03 -6.21
C ASP A 76 7.47 -7.96 -5.39
N ASP A 77 8.01 -8.71 -4.43
CA ASP A 77 7.22 -9.54 -3.51
C ASP A 77 6.26 -8.71 -2.65
N ILE A 78 6.69 -7.52 -2.20
CA ILE A 78 5.81 -6.58 -1.50
C ILE A 78 4.70 -6.06 -2.41
N GLU A 79 4.97 -5.78 -3.69
CA GLU A 79 3.95 -5.36 -4.65
C GLU A 79 2.91 -6.48 -4.87
N ASP A 80 3.36 -7.72 -5.02
CA ASP A 80 2.49 -8.88 -5.19
C ASP A 80 1.59 -9.13 -3.97
N GLN A 81 2.15 -9.02 -2.76
CA GLN A 81 1.39 -9.09 -1.52
C GLN A 81 0.33 -7.98 -1.42
N PHE A 82 0.72 -6.73 -1.70
CA PHE A 82 -0.21 -5.60 -1.69
C PHE A 82 -1.33 -5.77 -2.72
N GLN A 83 -1.02 -6.20 -3.94
CA GLN A 83 -2.00 -6.45 -4.99
C GLN A 83 -2.97 -7.58 -4.60
N THR A 84 -2.47 -8.65 -4.00
CA THR A 84 -3.27 -9.79 -3.53
C THR A 84 -4.26 -9.35 -2.45
N ASP A 85 -3.78 -8.61 -1.45
CA ASP A 85 -4.63 -8.09 -0.38
C ASP A 85 -5.69 -7.13 -0.89
N TRP A 86 -5.29 -6.19 -1.75
CA TRP A 86 -6.22 -5.21 -2.31
C TRP A 86 -7.30 -5.89 -3.17
N THR A 87 -6.93 -6.89 -3.96
CA THR A 87 -7.88 -7.64 -4.79
C THR A 87 -8.82 -8.49 -3.93
N THR A 88 -8.29 -9.13 -2.89
CA THR A 88 -9.08 -9.92 -1.93
C THR A 88 -10.10 -9.03 -1.22
N LEU A 89 -9.65 -7.89 -0.67
CA LEU A 89 -10.52 -6.90 -0.05
C LEU A 89 -11.66 -6.48 -0.99
N ARG A 90 -11.35 -6.19 -2.26
CA ARG A 90 -12.36 -5.79 -3.26
C ARG A 90 -13.36 -6.88 -3.64
N SER A 91 -13.07 -8.14 -3.33
CA SER A 91 -14.01 -9.25 -3.51
C SER A 91 -14.93 -9.46 -2.30
N GLU A 92 -14.57 -8.88 -1.14
CA GLU A 92 -15.29 -9.01 0.13
C GLU A 92 -16.22 -7.83 0.44
N VAL A 93 -16.00 -6.67 -0.20
CA VAL A 93 -16.74 -5.41 0.05
C VAL A 93 -17.67 -4.99 -1.08
#